data_AF-A0A4Q4ZTC9-F1
#
_entry.id   AF-A0A4Q4ZTC9-F1
#
_cell.length_a   1.000
_cell.length_b   1.000
_cell.length_c   1.000
_cell.angle_alpha   90.00
_cell.angle_beta   90.00
_cell.angle_gamma   90.00
#
_symmetry.space_group_name_H-M   'P 1'
#
loop_
_entity.id
_entity.type
_entity.pdbx_description
1 polymer ?
#
loop_
_entity_poly.entity_id
_entity_poly.type
_entity_poly.pdbx_seq_one_letter_code
_entity_poly.pdbx_strand_id
1 'polypeptide(L)'
;MGRSWSRWQQKRSAKTLRELAPPKTPGQDDPTQTYNRETLLTALQNVAAYIHKKGGHVTIVAVGGAVNTIYLQSRATTHDVDFFNEFMTRKESGILLNGAKNALKHDKSLQEQWFNNRTIFFIPRDKRAMLTQEAFQQQDIMFSENGLTVLAAPWKYAFCCKVGRIAGDSILSARPYDLDDAVQYLYRHVRLKNVAQIREQTI
;
A
#
# COMPACT_ATOMS: atom_id res chain seq x y z
N MET A 1 -12.65 21.05 0.03
CA MET A 1 -13.90 20.59 -0.64
C MET A 1 -13.71 19.15 -1.11
N GLY A 2 -14.21 18.17 -0.35
CA GLY A 2 -14.09 16.75 -0.70
C GLY A 2 -15.15 16.35 -1.72
N ARG A 3 -14.73 15.77 -2.85
CA ARG A 3 -15.67 15.21 -3.84
C ARG A 3 -16.38 14.01 -3.18
N SER A 4 -17.68 14.14 -2.93
CA SER A 4 -18.53 13.03 -2.52
C SER A 4 -18.72 12.08 -3.70
N TRP A 5 -18.12 10.90 -3.62
CA TRP A 5 -18.24 9.86 -4.65
C TRP A 5 -19.57 9.13 -4.52
N SER A 6 -20.30 8.96 -5.63
CA SER A 6 -21.59 8.27 -5.61
C SER A 6 -21.43 6.79 -5.22
N ARG A 7 -22.44 6.25 -4.54
CA ARG A 7 -22.51 4.83 -4.10
C ARG A 7 -22.36 3.83 -5.25
N TRP A 8 -22.72 4.23 -6.46
CA TRP A 8 -22.56 3.45 -7.69
C TRP A 8 -21.11 3.40 -8.19
N GLN A 9 -20.40 4.53 -8.15
CA GLN A 9 -18.98 4.57 -8.51
C GLN A 9 -18.15 3.74 -7.54
N GLN A 10 -18.44 3.82 -6.24
CA GLN A 10 -17.82 2.98 -5.21
C GLN A 10 -18.06 1.48 -5.43
N LYS A 11 -19.29 1.07 -5.77
CA LYS A 11 -19.56 -0.36 -6.03
C LYS A 11 -18.78 -0.92 -7.23
N ARG A 12 -18.59 -0.10 -8.28
CA ARG A 12 -17.86 -0.49 -9.49
C ARG A 12 -16.35 -0.60 -9.24
N SER A 13 -15.76 0.35 -8.55
CA SER A 13 -14.32 0.33 -8.24
C SER A 13 -13.92 -0.84 -7.34
N ALA A 14 -14.72 -1.18 -6.31
CA ALA A 14 -14.49 -2.36 -5.46
C ALA A 14 -14.44 -3.67 -6.25
N LYS A 15 -15.34 -3.81 -7.24
CA LYS A 15 -15.42 -5.00 -8.09
C LYS A 15 -14.17 -5.08 -8.98
N THR A 16 -13.80 -3.96 -9.60
CA THR A 16 -12.59 -3.85 -10.42
C THR A 16 -11.34 -4.24 -9.63
N LEU A 17 -11.12 -3.71 -8.41
CA LEU A 17 -9.93 -4.06 -7.62
C LEU A 17 -9.80 -5.57 -7.34
N ARG A 18 -10.89 -6.25 -7.00
CA ARG A 18 -10.85 -7.71 -6.76
C ARG A 18 -10.53 -8.48 -8.03
N GLU A 19 -11.08 -8.08 -9.17
CA GLU A 19 -10.81 -8.68 -10.48
C GLU A 19 -9.35 -8.52 -10.92
N LEU A 20 -8.66 -7.52 -10.38
CA LEU A 20 -7.27 -7.21 -10.70
C LEU A 20 -6.26 -7.86 -9.76
N ALA A 21 -6.73 -8.46 -8.66
CA ALA A 21 -5.85 -9.13 -7.71
C ALA A 21 -5.34 -10.46 -8.28
N PRO A 22 -4.02 -10.69 -8.26
CA PRO A 22 -3.45 -11.91 -8.82
C PRO A 22 -3.95 -13.15 -8.07
N PRO A 23 -4.12 -14.29 -8.76
CA PRO A 23 -4.49 -15.56 -8.14
C PRO A 23 -3.41 -16.00 -7.14
N LYS A 24 -3.80 -16.81 -6.14
CA LYS A 24 -2.83 -17.43 -5.23
C LYS A 24 -2.00 -18.46 -6.01
N THR A 25 -0.68 -18.32 -6.04
CA THR A 25 0.22 -19.36 -6.54
C THR A 25 0.80 -20.20 -5.39
N PRO A 26 1.08 -21.50 -5.59
CA PRO A 26 1.78 -22.32 -4.60
C PRO A 26 3.15 -21.71 -4.27
N GLY A 27 3.53 -21.68 -2.98
CA GLY A 27 4.82 -21.10 -2.51
C GLY A 27 4.80 -19.59 -2.21
N GLN A 28 3.67 -18.91 -2.43
CA GLN A 28 3.57 -17.47 -2.23
C GLN A 28 3.58 -17.02 -0.75
N ASP A 29 3.30 -17.93 0.18
CA ASP A 29 3.29 -17.61 1.62
C ASP A 29 4.72 -17.61 2.25
N ASP A 30 5.73 -17.99 1.47
CA ASP A 30 7.16 -17.94 1.84
C ASP A 30 8.06 -17.52 0.66
N PRO A 31 8.01 -16.23 0.25
CA PRO A 31 8.79 -15.76 -0.88
C PRO A 31 10.28 -15.77 -0.53
N THR A 32 11.08 -16.49 -1.31
CA THR A 32 12.54 -16.55 -1.10
C THR A 32 13.25 -15.25 -1.49
N GLN A 33 12.66 -14.47 -2.39
CA GLN A 33 13.19 -13.19 -2.82
C GLN A 33 12.79 -12.07 -1.86
N THR A 34 13.76 -11.21 -1.54
CA THR A 34 13.52 -9.95 -0.82
C THR A 34 14.12 -8.78 -1.57
N TYR A 35 13.58 -7.59 -1.31
CA TYR A 35 13.96 -6.33 -1.92
C TYR A 35 14.32 -5.33 -0.84
N ASN A 36 15.45 -4.66 -1.01
CA ASN A 36 15.84 -3.54 -0.16
C ASN A 36 15.13 -2.25 -0.63
N ARG A 37 15.33 -1.18 0.14
CA ARG A 37 14.73 0.13 -0.15
C ARG A 37 15.08 0.68 -1.54
N GLU A 38 16.34 0.55 -1.96
CA GLU A 38 16.82 1.10 -3.23
C GLU A 38 16.19 0.37 -4.42
N THR A 39 16.16 -0.97 -4.40
CA THR A 39 15.48 -1.78 -5.42
C THR A 39 14.01 -1.38 -5.56
N LEU A 40 13.30 -1.23 -4.44
CA LEU A 40 11.89 -0.85 -4.46
C LEU A 40 11.66 0.57 -4.99
N LEU A 41 12.51 1.53 -4.60
CA LEU A 41 12.41 2.90 -5.11
C LEU A 41 12.67 2.98 -6.61
N THR A 42 13.72 2.31 -7.11
CA THR A 42 14.03 2.21 -8.54
C THR A 42 12.87 1.55 -9.30
N ALA A 43 12.30 0.49 -8.75
CA ALA A 43 11.13 -0.16 -9.35
C ALA A 43 9.92 0.78 -9.41
N LEU A 44 9.62 1.52 -8.34
CA LEU A 44 8.53 2.50 -8.31
C LEU A 44 8.78 3.69 -9.25
N GLN A 45 10.03 4.14 -9.41
CA GLN A 45 10.40 5.15 -10.41
C GLN A 45 10.11 4.68 -11.83
N ASN A 46 10.44 3.42 -12.17
CA ASN A 46 10.10 2.84 -13.46
C ASN A 46 8.59 2.78 -13.69
N VAL A 47 7.81 2.43 -12.66
CA VAL A 47 6.34 2.47 -12.73
C VAL A 47 5.83 3.89 -12.96
N ALA A 48 6.35 4.88 -12.21
CA ALA A 48 5.97 6.28 -12.32
C ALA A 48 6.25 6.83 -13.73
N ALA A 49 7.47 6.61 -14.24
CA ALA A 49 7.87 7.02 -15.58
C ALA A 49 6.98 6.40 -16.67
N TYR A 50 6.61 5.12 -16.53
CA TYR A 50 5.69 4.46 -17.45
C TYR A 50 4.30 5.13 -17.44
N ILE A 51 3.73 5.39 -16.26
CA ILE A 51 2.42 6.02 -16.12
C ILE A 51 2.45 7.45 -16.68
N HIS A 52 3.50 8.21 -16.37
CA HIS A 52 3.68 9.57 -16.86
C HIS A 52 3.76 9.63 -18.38
N LYS A 53 4.52 8.71 -19.02
CA LYS A 53 4.59 8.59 -20.48
C LYS A 53 3.24 8.29 -21.13
N LYS A 54 2.29 7.73 -20.37
CA LYS A 54 0.91 7.48 -20.80
C LYS A 54 -0.05 8.63 -20.49
N GLY A 55 0.46 9.78 -20.01
CA GLY A 55 -0.32 10.95 -19.64
C GLY A 55 -1.20 10.72 -18.41
N GLY A 56 -0.83 9.78 -17.54
CA GLY A 56 -1.58 9.44 -16.33
C GLY A 56 -0.89 9.92 -15.05
N HIS A 57 -1.65 9.85 -13.96
CA HIS A 57 -1.13 9.89 -12.60
C HIS A 57 -1.99 8.97 -11.74
N VAL A 58 -1.38 8.11 -10.93
CA VAL A 58 -2.09 7.17 -10.05
C VAL A 58 -1.62 7.35 -8.63
N THR A 59 -2.56 7.34 -7.68
CA THR A 59 -2.24 7.25 -6.26
C THR A 59 -2.57 5.84 -5.76
N ILE A 60 -1.70 5.24 -4.97
CA ILE A 60 -1.96 3.97 -4.27
C ILE A 60 -1.70 4.10 -2.77
N VAL A 61 -2.31 3.20 -1.99
CA VAL A 61 -2.08 3.07 -0.55
C VAL A 61 -1.31 1.78 -0.30
N ALA A 62 -0.04 1.89 0.06
CA ALA A 62 0.82 0.76 0.39
C ALA A 62 0.62 0.33 1.85
N VAL A 63 0.75 -0.96 2.11
CA VAL A 63 0.61 -1.54 3.46
C VAL A 63 1.74 -2.53 3.73
N GLY A 64 2.06 -2.72 5.02
CA GLY A 64 2.98 -3.77 5.45
C GLY A 64 4.44 -3.47 5.09
N GLY A 65 5.16 -4.50 4.63
CA GLY A 65 6.62 -4.48 4.57
C GLY A 65 7.21 -3.36 3.72
N ALA A 66 6.56 -2.96 2.62
CA ALA A 66 7.01 -1.82 1.82
C ALA A 66 7.03 -0.51 2.62
N VAL A 67 6.04 -0.28 3.48
CA VAL A 67 6.00 0.89 4.38
C VAL A 67 7.14 0.83 5.39
N ASN A 68 7.40 -0.35 5.96
CA ASN A 68 8.49 -0.56 6.91
C ASN A 68 9.88 -0.41 6.29
N THR A 69 10.06 -0.81 5.02
CA THR A 69 11.35 -0.75 4.33
C THR A 69 11.62 0.63 3.73
N ILE A 70 10.64 1.25 3.06
CA ILE A 70 10.86 2.49 2.31
C ILE A 70 10.68 3.73 3.19
N TYR A 71 9.58 3.78 3.95
CA TYR A 71 9.19 4.98 4.71
C TYR A 71 9.72 4.97 6.13
N LEU A 72 9.43 3.93 6.91
CA LEU A 72 9.85 3.85 8.31
C LEU A 72 11.31 3.43 8.47
N GLN A 73 11.86 2.73 7.47
CA GLN A 73 13.20 2.13 7.50
C GLN A 73 13.44 1.26 8.74
N SER A 74 12.37 0.64 9.27
CA SER A 74 12.43 -0.30 10.39
C SER A 74 12.81 -1.71 9.95
N ARG A 75 12.81 -1.97 8.63
CA ARG A 75 13.22 -3.23 8.01
C ARG A 75 14.24 -2.97 6.91
N ALA A 76 15.24 -3.83 6.81
CA ALA A 76 16.21 -3.79 5.71
C ALA A 76 15.57 -4.22 4.38
N THR A 77 14.68 -5.23 4.42
CA THR A 77 14.05 -5.80 3.23
C THR A 77 12.59 -6.22 3.45
N THR A 78 11.84 -6.31 2.35
CA THR A 78 10.49 -6.90 2.26
C THR A 78 10.37 -7.75 0.99
N HIS A 79 9.30 -8.52 0.84
CA HIS A 79 9.11 -9.40 -0.32
C HIS A 79 8.40 -8.73 -1.49
N ASP A 80 7.59 -7.70 -1.23
CA ASP A 80 6.75 -7.06 -2.23
C ASP A 80 6.25 -5.68 -1.75
N VAL A 81 5.47 -5.04 -2.63
CA VAL A 81 4.65 -3.85 -2.40
C VAL A 81 3.18 -4.27 -2.51
N ASP A 82 2.58 -4.54 -1.35
CA ASP A 82 1.14 -4.69 -1.19
C ASP A 82 0.45 -3.33 -1.24
N PHE A 83 -0.59 -3.18 -2.06
CA PHE A 83 -1.34 -1.93 -2.15
C PHE A 83 -2.85 -2.09 -2.31
N PHE A 84 -3.60 -1.02 -2.01
CA PHE A 84 -5.00 -0.88 -2.38
C PHE A 84 -5.33 0.58 -2.71
N ASN A 85 -6.43 0.82 -3.42
CA ASN A 85 -7.07 2.13 -3.54
C ASN A 85 -8.49 1.94 -4.09
N GLU A 86 -9.49 2.05 -3.22
CA GLU A 86 -10.91 1.85 -3.55
C GLU A 86 -11.45 2.86 -4.58
N PHE A 87 -10.78 3.98 -4.81
CA PHE A 87 -11.20 5.01 -5.77
C PHE A 87 -10.51 4.88 -7.14
N MET A 88 -9.60 3.92 -7.29
CA MET A 88 -8.90 3.69 -8.54
C MET A 88 -9.86 3.23 -9.65
N THR A 89 -9.80 3.90 -10.80
CA THR A 89 -10.54 3.52 -11.99
C THR A 89 -9.89 2.32 -12.70
N ARG A 90 -10.66 1.64 -13.56
CA ARG A 90 -10.14 0.54 -14.39
C ARG A 90 -8.98 0.97 -15.30
N LYS A 91 -9.03 2.19 -15.83
CA LYS A 91 -7.98 2.74 -16.69
C LYS A 91 -6.69 2.95 -15.89
N GLU A 92 -6.79 3.60 -14.74
CA GLU A 92 -5.64 3.82 -13.85
C GLU A 92 -5.01 2.51 -13.42
N SER A 93 -5.83 1.52 -13.03
CA SER A 93 -5.31 0.22 -12.65
C SER A 93 -4.62 -0.50 -13.81
N GLY A 94 -5.22 -0.48 -15.01
CA GLY A 94 -4.60 -1.08 -16.19
C GLY A 94 -3.23 -0.47 -16.50
N ILE A 95 -3.09 0.85 -16.40
CA ILE A 95 -1.81 1.53 -16.64
C ILE A 95 -0.82 1.22 -15.51
N LEU A 96 -1.26 1.21 -14.25
CA LEU A 96 -0.44 0.86 -13.08
C LEU A 96 0.15 -0.54 -13.19
N LEU A 97 -0.68 -1.56 -13.47
CA LEU A 97 -0.23 -2.95 -13.60
C LEU A 97 0.69 -3.13 -14.81
N ASN A 98 0.44 -2.43 -15.91
CA ASN A 98 1.35 -2.43 -17.06
C ASN A 98 2.68 -1.74 -16.74
N GLY A 99 2.67 -0.71 -15.89
CA GLY A 99 3.88 -0.08 -15.35
C GLY A 99 4.68 -1.06 -14.49
N ALA A 100 4.01 -1.80 -13.59
CA ALA A 100 4.67 -2.83 -12.76
C ALA A 100 5.29 -3.95 -13.61
N LYS A 101 4.59 -4.40 -14.66
CA LYS A 101 5.13 -5.35 -15.64
C LYS A 101 6.28 -4.75 -16.47
N ASN A 102 6.27 -3.44 -16.73
CA ASN A 102 7.37 -2.78 -17.41
C ASN A 102 8.62 -2.71 -16.52
N ALA A 103 8.48 -2.40 -15.22
CA ALA A 103 9.58 -2.45 -14.26
C ALA A 103 10.25 -3.84 -14.22
N LEU A 104 9.46 -4.92 -14.20
CA LEU A 104 9.96 -6.32 -14.29
C LEU A 104 10.80 -6.59 -15.56
N LYS A 105 10.52 -5.89 -16.67
CA LYS A 105 11.30 -6.04 -17.90
C LYS A 105 12.67 -5.37 -17.79
N HIS A 106 12.76 -4.28 -17.03
CA HIS A 106 13.97 -3.48 -16.83
C HIS A 106 14.83 -3.99 -15.66
N ASP A 107 14.24 -4.62 -14.66
CA ASP A 107 14.93 -5.19 -13.51
C ASP A 107 14.59 -6.68 -13.36
N LYS A 108 15.56 -7.53 -13.66
CA LYS A 108 15.42 -9.00 -13.61
C LYS A 108 15.46 -9.57 -12.19
N SER A 109 15.80 -8.76 -11.19
CA SER A 109 15.72 -9.19 -9.78
C SER A 109 14.27 -9.21 -9.28
N LEU A 110 13.38 -8.44 -9.91
CA LEU A 110 11.96 -8.41 -9.57
C LEU A 110 11.27 -9.71 -10.01
N GLN A 111 10.35 -10.20 -9.19
CA GLN A 111 9.46 -11.32 -9.50
C GLN A 111 8.07 -10.81 -9.82
N GLU A 112 7.24 -11.57 -10.54
CA GLU A 112 5.92 -11.10 -11.01
C GLU A 112 5.01 -10.55 -9.91
N GLN A 113 5.15 -11.03 -8.67
CA GLN A 113 4.33 -10.65 -7.53
C GLN A 113 4.90 -9.50 -6.69
N TRP A 114 6.04 -8.90 -7.10
CA TRP A 114 6.71 -7.81 -6.35
C TRP A 114 5.80 -6.60 -6.10
N PHE A 115 4.77 -6.42 -6.92
CA PHE A 115 3.81 -5.31 -6.83
C PHE A 115 2.40 -5.83 -7.05
N ASN A 116 1.59 -5.90 -5.98
CA ASN A 116 0.30 -6.57 -6.04
C ASN A 116 -0.73 -5.95 -5.08
N ASN A 117 -2.02 -6.21 -5.34
CA ASN A 117 -3.13 -5.71 -4.53
C ASN A 117 -3.86 -6.82 -3.77
N ARG A 118 -3.21 -7.95 -3.46
CA ARG A 118 -3.86 -9.08 -2.77
C ARG A 118 -4.34 -8.73 -1.38
N THR A 119 -3.75 -7.71 -0.74
CA THR A 119 -4.23 -7.14 0.52
C THR A 119 -5.75 -6.83 0.50
N ILE A 120 -6.31 -6.54 -0.68
CA ILE A 120 -7.74 -6.27 -0.85
C ILE A 120 -8.63 -7.45 -0.43
N PHE A 121 -8.14 -8.68 -0.42
CA PHE A 121 -8.92 -9.85 0.05
C PHE A 121 -9.06 -9.88 1.57
N PHE A 122 -8.11 -9.30 2.29
CA PHE A 122 -8.12 -9.23 3.76
C PHE A 122 -8.84 -7.98 4.28
N ILE A 123 -9.15 -7.01 3.41
CA ILE A 123 -9.92 -5.81 3.77
C ILE A 123 -11.42 -6.04 3.54
N PRO A 124 -12.25 -5.99 4.60
CA PRO A 124 -13.71 -6.03 4.48
C PRO A 124 -14.21 -4.96 3.52
N ARG A 125 -15.18 -5.33 2.66
CA ARG A 125 -15.60 -4.49 1.53
C ARG A 125 -16.13 -3.12 1.98
N ASP A 126 -16.86 -3.09 3.09
CA ASP A 126 -17.42 -1.89 3.71
C ASP A 126 -16.37 -0.95 4.32
N LYS A 127 -15.14 -1.43 4.55
CA LYS A 127 -14.05 -0.63 5.12
C LYS A 127 -13.10 -0.02 4.09
N ARG A 128 -13.08 -0.52 2.85
CA ARG A 128 -12.09 -0.11 1.83
C ARG A 128 -12.12 1.38 1.52
N ALA A 129 -13.31 1.93 1.25
CA ALA A 129 -13.47 3.34 0.92
C ALA A 129 -13.03 4.25 2.08
N MET A 130 -13.40 3.88 3.31
CA MET A 130 -12.98 4.58 4.53
C MET A 130 -11.45 4.56 4.65
N LEU A 131 -10.83 3.39 4.57
CA LEU A 131 -9.37 3.25 4.71
C LEU A 131 -8.60 3.99 3.60
N THR A 132 -9.10 3.98 2.37
CA THR A 132 -8.53 4.79 1.28
C THR A 132 -8.67 6.27 1.61
N GLN A 133 -9.85 6.73 2.04
CA GLN A 133 -10.06 8.14 2.39
C GLN A 133 -9.18 8.58 3.57
N GLU A 134 -9.03 7.76 4.60
CA GLU A 134 -8.15 8.02 5.74
C GLU A 134 -6.69 8.15 5.30
N ALA A 135 -6.20 7.29 4.39
CA ALA A 135 -4.84 7.41 3.86
C ALA A 135 -4.64 8.74 3.11
N PHE A 136 -5.63 9.15 2.31
CA PHE A 136 -5.62 10.43 1.60
C PHE A 136 -5.67 11.63 2.54
N GLN A 137 -6.26 11.50 3.72
CA GLN A 137 -6.26 12.53 4.76
C GLN A 137 -4.96 12.55 5.57
N GLN A 138 -4.40 11.37 5.87
CA GLN A 138 -3.15 11.23 6.61
C GLN A 138 -1.95 11.77 5.80
N GLN A 139 -1.96 11.62 4.47
CA GLN A 139 -0.94 12.15 3.55
C GLN A 139 0.51 11.78 3.88
N ASP A 140 0.75 10.62 4.50
CA ASP A 140 2.11 10.10 4.66
C ASP A 140 2.62 9.52 3.34
N ILE A 141 3.34 10.35 2.60
CA ILE A 141 3.88 10.01 1.28
C ILE A 141 5.14 9.16 1.45
N MET A 142 5.08 7.90 1.00
CA MET A 142 6.21 6.98 0.93
C MET A 142 7.06 7.20 -0.33
N PHE A 143 6.41 7.57 -1.43
CA PHE A 143 7.03 7.82 -2.73
C PHE A 143 6.16 8.77 -3.54
N SER A 144 6.76 9.72 -4.25
CA SER A 144 6.04 10.59 -5.17
C SER A 144 6.93 11.03 -6.31
N GLU A 145 6.48 10.76 -7.52
CA GLU A 145 7.10 11.19 -8.77
C GLU A 145 6.00 11.53 -9.78
N ASN A 146 6.38 12.14 -10.90
CA ASN A 146 5.46 12.29 -12.02
C ASN A 146 4.89 10.91 -12.42
N GLY A 147 3.56 10.80 -12.41
CA GLY A 147 2.84 9.57 -12.75
C GLY A 147 2.44 8.66 -11.57
N LEU A 148 3.11 8.71 -10.42
CA LEU A 148 2.78 7.83 -9.28
C LEU A 148 3.00 8.50 -7.92
N THR A 149 1.99 8.43 -7.07
CA THR A 149 2.09 8.72 -5.63
C THR A 149 1.75 7.46 -4.83
N VAL A 150 2.56 7.16 -3.82
CA VAL A 150 2.35 6.05 -2.90
C VAL A 150 2.22 6.59 -1.49
N LEU A 151 1.05 6.40 -0.90
CA LEU A 151 0.74 6.76 0.48
C LEU A 151 0.93 5.54 1.39
N ALA A 152 1.30 5.75 2.65
CA ALA A 152 1.18 4.72 3.67
C ALA A 152 -0.30 4.50 4.03
N ALA A 153 -0.66 3.25 4.33
CA ALA A 153 -1.96 2.93 4.91
C ALA A 153 -2.16 3.64 6.27
N PRO A 154 -3.42 3.86 6.71
CA PRO A 154 -3.67 4.52 7.99
C PRO A 154 -2.98 3.78 9.13
N TRP A 155 -2.24 4.49 9.98
CA TRP A 155 -1.41 3.84 11.01
C TRP A 155 -2.23 2.97 11.97
N LYS A 156 -3.42 3.44 12.32
CA LYS A 156 -4.38 2.67 13.14
C LYS A 156 -4.73 1.33 12.49
N TYR A 157 -5.00 1.32 11.19
CA TYR A 157 -5.31 0.10 10.46
C TYR A 157 -4.10 -0.84 10.39
N ALA A 158 -2.93 -0.31 10.03
CA ALA A 158 -1.70 -1.09 9.96
C ALA A 158 -1.35 -1.74 11.30
N PHE A 159 -1.52 -0.99 12.41
CA PHE A 159 -1.37 -1.50 13.78
C PHE A 159 -2.33 -2.65 14.07
N CYS A 160 -3.64 -2.46 13.85
CA CYS A 160 -4.64 -3.49 14.10
C CYS A 160 -4.37 -4.77 13.29
N CYS A 161 -3.91 -4.66 12.04
CA CYS A 161 -3.53 -5.83 11.24
C CYS A 161 -2.40 -6.65 11.88
N LYS A 162 -1.39 -5.98 12.46
CA LYS A 162 -0.26 -6.65 13.12
C LYS A 162 -0.68 -7.30 14.43
N VAL A 163 -1.41 -6.56 15.27
CA VAL A 163 -1.92 -7.07 16.54
C VAL A 163 -2.87 -8.26 16.33
N GLY A 164 -3.81 -8.16 15.39
CA GLY A 164 -4.72 -9.26 15.07
C GLY A 164 -3.98 -10.51 14.59
N ARG A 165 -2.89 -10.36 13.85
CA ARG A 165 -2.03 -11.49 13.44
C ARG A 165 -1.28 -12.12 14.62
N ILE A 166 -0.76 -11.30 15.54
CA ILE A 166 -0.10 -11.77 16.78
C ILE A 166 -1.10 -12.50 17.68
N ALA A 167 -2.33 -11.98 17.78
CA ALA A 167 -3.39 -12.53 18.62
C ALA A 167 -4.03 -13.83 18.08
N GLY A 168 -3.70 -14.25 16.84
CA GLY A 168 -4.29 -15.42 16.21
C GLY A 168 -5.63 -15.18 15.53
N ASP A 169 -6.09 -13.92 15.44
CA ASP A 169 -7.35 -13.54 14.77
C ASP A 169 -7.21 -13.48 13.23
N SER A 170 -6.02 -13.75 12.70
CA SER A 170 -5.72 -13.74 11.27
C SER A 170 -5.55 -15.15 10.71
N ILE A 171 -5.95 -15.35 9.45
CA ILE A 171 -5.65 -16.56 8.67
C ILE A 171 -4.13 -16.75 8.50
N LEU A 172 -3.36 -15.66 8.66
CA LEU A 172 -1.90 -15.68 8.60
C LEU A 172 -1.32 -15.88 10.00
N SER A 173 -0.34 -16.77 10.12
CA SER A 173 0.43 -16.92 11.36
C SER A 173 1.26 -15.68 11.67
N ALA A 174 1.45 -15.42 12.96
CA ALA A 174 2.37 -14.39 13.45
C ALA A 174 3.78 -14.59 12.87
N ARG A 175 4.43 -13.48 12.52
CA ARG A 175 5.81 -13.41 12.02
C ARG A 175 6.71 -12.76 13.07
N PRO A 176 8.02 -13.08 13.09
CA PRO A 176 8.94 -12.54 14.09
C PRO A 176 8.99 -11.01 14.18
N TYR A 177 8.76 -10.32 13.05
CA TYR A 177 8.78 -8.85 12.96
C TYR A 177 7.43 -8.18 13.23
N ASP A 178 6.34 -8.93 13.49
CA ASP A 178 5.02 -8.31 13.60
C ASP A 178 4.87 -7.43 14.86
N LEU A 179 5.52 -7.81 15.98
CA LEU A 179 5.52 -7.00 17.20
C LEU A 179 6.24 -5.67 16.98
N ASP A 180 7.44 -5.71 16.40
CA ASP A 180 8.21 -4.51 16.09
C ASP A 180 7.46 -3.59 15.12
N ASP A 181 6.87 -4.14 14.07
CA ASP A 181 6.03 -3.39 13.14
C ASP A 181 4.84 -2.72 13.87
N ALA A 182 4.17 -3.43 14.78
CA ALA A 182 3.06 -2.88 15.56
C ALA A 182 3.51 -1.70 16.43
N VAL A 183 4.65 -1.82 17.10
CA VAL A 183 5.22 -0.72 17.93
C VAL A 183 5.51 0.51 17.07
N GLN A 184 6.10 0.33 15.88
CA GLN A 184 6.39 1.44 14.96
C GLN A 184 5.12 2.15 14.51
N TYR A 185 4.07 1.40 14.15
CA TYR A 185 2.80 1.99 13.72
C TYR A 185 2.09 2.72 14.86
N LEU A 186 2.09 2.16 16.07
CA LEU A 186 1.53 2.82 17.25
C LEU A 186 2.27 4.14 17.55
N TYR A 187 3.60 4.11 17.53
CA TYR A 187 4.44 5.29 17.73
C TYR A 187 4.12 6.40 16.71
N ARG A 188 3.98 6.04 15.42
CA ARG A 188 3.58 7.00 14.38
C ARG A 188 2.20 7.60 14.63
N HIS A 189 1.22 6.76 14.96
CA HIS A 189 -0.13 7.20 15.27
C HIS A 189 -0.19 8.19 16.43
N VAL A 190 0.52 7.91 17.53
CA VAL A 190 0.57 8.77 18.71
C VAL A 190 1.29 10.09 18.41
N ARG A 191 2.44 10.04 17.72
CA ARG A 191 3.18 11.26 17.35
C ARG A 191 2.35 12.22 16.50
N LEU A 192 1.63 11.71 15.49
CA LEU A 192 0.80 12.55 14.64
C LEU A 192 -0.34 13.22 15.41
N LYS A 193 -0.97 12.49 16.33
CA LYS A 193 -2.03 13.07 17.19
C LYS A 193 -1.50 14.13 18.14
N ASN A 194 -0.34 13.91 18.76
CA ASN A 194 0.27 14.90 19.65
C ASN A 194 0.66 16.18 18.90
N VAL A 195 1.17 16.05 17.66
CA VAL A 195 1.48 17.22 16.81
C VAL A 195 0.21 17.97 16.41
N ALA A 196 -0.88 17.27 16.09
CA ALA A 196 -2.16 17.90 15.78
C ALA A 196 -2.71 18.70 16.99
N GLN A 197 -2.66 18.11 18.20
CA GLN A 197 -3.12 18.78 19.42
C GLN A 197 -2.32 20.05 19.76
N ILE A 198 -0.99 20.05 19.57
CA ILE A 198 -0.17 21.25 19.79
C ILE A 198 -0.54 22.38 18.80
N ARG A 199 -0.82 22.02 17.54
CA ARG A 199 -1.22 23.02 16.53
C ARG A 199 -2.59 23.63 16.81
N GLU A 200 -3.53 22.85 17.34
CA GLU A 200 -4.86 23.35 17.75
C GLU A 200 -4.81 24.26 18.98
N GLN A 201 -3.80 24.10 19.86
CA GLN A 201 -3.62 24.93 21.05
C GLN A 201 -2.87 26.26 20.79
N THR A 202 -2.28 26.42 19.59
CA THR A 202 -1.46 27.60 19.23
C THR A 202 -2.19 28.55 18.27
N ILE A 203 -3.52 28.43 18.12
CA ILE A 203 -4.37 29.30 17.30
C ILE A 203 -5.33 30.09 18.20
#